data_AF-A0A2K3KAN1-F1
#
_entry.id   AF-A0A2K3KAN1-F1
#
_cell.length_a   1.000
_cell.length_b   1.000
_cell.length_c   1.000
_cell.angle_alpha   90.00
_cell.angle_beta   90.00
_cell.angle_gamma   90.00
#
_symmetry.space_group_name_H-M   'P 1'
#
loop_
_entity.id
_entity.type
_entity.pdbx_description
1 polymer ?
#
loop_
_entity_poly.entity_id
_entity_poly.type
_entity_poly.pdbx_seq_one_letter_code
_entity_poly.pdbx_strand_id
1 'polypeptide(L)'
;ANATQDHQTAFREIKKKDSKTLFLIHQCVDSSNFEKIAGAKTAKAAWDILSNAHGGGDKVKKVNLQSLRRQYELVACWTKNPLVSILQDCKLW
;
A
#
# COMPACT_ATOMS: atom_id res chain seq x y z
N ALA A 1 -38.62 1.90 26.15
CA ALA A 1 -38.01 3.17 25.70
C ALA A 1 -36.47 3.23 25.81
N ASN A 2 -35.78 2.21 26.39
CA ASN A 2 -34.34 2.30 26.69
C ASN A 2 -33.40 2.06 25.48
N ALA A 3 -33.77 1.14 24.58
CA ALA A 3 -32.93 0.76 23.43
C ALA A 3 -32.55 1.95 22.52
N THR A 4 -33.46 2.90 22.31
CA THR A 4 -33.23 4.07 21.45
C THR A 4 -32.19 5.03 22.04
N GLN A 5 -32.08 5.12 23.37
CA GLN A 5 -31.12 5.97 24.07
C GLN A 5 -29.71 5.36 24.07
N ASP A 6 -29.63 4.04 24.21
CA ASP A 6 -28.37 3.29 24.15
C ASP A 6 -27.74 3.38 22.76
N HIS A 7 -28.53 3.21 21.69
CA HIS A 7 -28.06 3.38 20.31
C HIS A 7 -27.52 4.80 20.03
N GLN A 8 -28.20 5.84 20.53
CA GLN A 8 -27.73 7.22 20.36
C GLN A 8 -26.41 7.48 21.09
N THR A 9 -26.26 6.91 22.29
CA THR A 9 -25.05 7.09 23.10
C THR A 9 -23.87 6.35 22.48
N ALA A 10 -24.07 5.12 22.01
CA ALA A 10 -23.07 4.38 21.26
C ALA A 10 -22.64 5.14 19.99
N PHE A 11 -23.58 5.71 19.23
CA PHE A 11 -23.28 6.49 18.04
C PHE A 11 -22.44 7.75 18.35
N ARG A 12 -22.79 8.48 19.42
CA ARG A 12 -22.01 9.65 19.88
C ARG A 12 -20.57 9.28 20.23
N GLU A 13 -20.38 8.17 20.95
CA GLU A 13 -19.05 7.70 21.32
C GLU A 13 -18.22 7.24 20.12
N ILE A 14 -18.84 6.57 19.14
CA ILE A 14 -18.16 6.22 17.88
C ILE A 14 -17.71 7.47 17.13
N LYS A 15 -18.59 8.47 16.98
CA LYS A 15 -18.22 9.75 16.35
C LYS A 15 -17.07 10.45 17.07
N LYS A 16 -17.11 10.49 18.41
CA LYS A 16 -16.06 11.11 19.23
C LYS A 16 -14.71 10.43 19.03
N LYS A 17 -14.70 9.09 18.97
CA LYS A 17 -13.49 8.31 18.68
C LYS A 17 -12.98 8.55 17.26
N ASP A 18 -13.87 8.55 16.28
CA ASP A 18 -13.50 8.79 14.87
C ASP A 18 -12.89 10.19 14.68
N SER A 19 -13.48 11.23 15.28
CA SER A 19 -12.91 12.59 15.23
C SER A 19 -11.54 12.68 15.90
N LYS A 20 -11.32 11.98 17.02
CA LYS A 20 -10.00 11.91 17.67
C LYS A 20 -8.97 11.22 16.78
N THR A 21 -9.33 10.08 16.18
CA THR A 21 -8.43 9.36 15.28
C THR A 21 -8.10 10.20 14.05
N LEU A 22 -9.09 10.86 13.45
CA LEU A 22 -8.89 11.74 12.29
C LEU A 22 -7.94 12.89 12.63
N PHE A 23 -8.12 13.53 13.79
CA PHE A 23 -7.21 14.58 14.28
C PHE A 23 -5.77 14.07 14.39
N LEU A 24 -5.55 12.90 14.99
CA LEU A 24 -4.22 12.32 15.12
C LEU A 24 -3.59 12.01 13.75
N ILE A 25 -4.36 11.48 12.80
CA ILE A 25 -3.88 11.24 11.43
C ILE A 25 -3.40 12.57 10.82
N HIS A 26 -4.17 13.65 10.95
CA HIS A 26 -3.78 14.97 10.44
C HIS A 26 -2.48 15.51 11.07
N GLN A 27 -2.24 15.25 12.36
CA GLN A 27 -1.02 15.69 13.05
C GLN A 27 0.23 14.89 12.65
N CYS A 28 0.06 13.63 12.24
CA CYS A 28 1.17 12.72 11.95
C CYS A 28 1.60 12.69 10.48
N VAL A 29 0.92 13.41 9.60
CA VAL A 29 1.24 13.46 8.16
C VAL A 29 1.91 14.77 7.80
N ASP A 30 2.81 14.73 6.81
CA ASP A 30 3.40 15.93 6.22
C ASP A 30 2.39 16.70 5.35
N SER A 31 2.74 17.93 4.98
CA SER A 31 1.85 18.83 4.23
C SER A 31 1.36 18.23 2.90
N SER A 32 2.18 17.46 2.18
CA SER A 32 1.78 16.85 0.91
C SER A 32 0.70 15.78 1.12
N ASN A 33 0.79 15.03 2.21
CA ASN A 33 -0.20 14.01 2.54
C ASN A 33 -1.43 14.59 3.24
N PHE A 34 -1.28 15.68 4.00
CA PHE A 34 -2.40 16.40 4.61
C PHE A 34 -3.40 16.90 3.56
N GLU A 35 -2.93 17.54 2.48
CA GLU A 35 -3.80 18.03 1.39
C GLU A 35 -4.64 16.91 0.76
N LYS A 36 -4.06 15.71 0.60
CA LYS A 36 -4.76 14.54 0.04
C LYS A 36 -5.90 14.05 0.93
N ILE A 37 -5.75 14.14 2.25
CA ILE A 37 -6.76 13.67 3.22
C ILE A 37 -7.68 14.77 3.75
N ALA A 38 -7.46 16.05 3.40
CA ALA A 38 -8.21 17.18 3.93
C ALA A 38 -9.74 17.08 3.69
N GLY A 39 -10.15 16.38 2.62
CA GLY A 39 -11.56 16.12 2.32
C GLY A 39 -12.18 14.90 3.02
N ALA A 40 -11.40 14.14 3.78
CA ALA A 40 -11.89 12.92 4.42
C ALA A 40 -12.77 13.23 5.65
N LYS A 41 -13.99 12.69 5.66
CA LYS A 41 -14.97 12.90 6.74
C LYS A 41 -14.85 11.91 7.89
N THR A 42 -14.07 10.85 7.71
CA THR A 42 -13.86 9.78 8.70
C THR A 42 -12.40 9.37 8.73
N ALA A 43 -11.94 8.86 9.87
CA ALA A 43 -10.57 8.38 10.00
C ALA A 43 -10.27 7.22 9.04
N LYS A 44 -11.26 6.35 8.82
CA LYS A 44 -11.15 5.24 7.86
C LYS A 44 -10.93 5.74 6.43
N ALA A 45 -11.70 6.74 5.99
CA ALA A 45 -11.53 7.31 4.65
C ALA A 45 -10.16 7.97 4.49
N ALA A 46 -9.69 8.72 5.50
CA ALA A 46 -8.34 9.30 5.49
C ALA A 46 -7.26 8.21 5.38
N TRP A 47 -7.38 7.13 6.16
CA TRP A 47 -6.45 6.00 6.13
C TRP A 47 -6.45 5.28 4.78
N ASP A 48 -7.62 5.03 4.19
CA ASP A 48 -7.74 4.37 2.88
C ASP A 48 -7.12 5.24 1.77
N ILE A 49 -7.27 6.56 1.83
CA ILE A 49 -6.61 7.50 0.89
C ILE A 49 -5.09 7.43 1.03
N LEU A 50 -4.56 7.47 2.25
CA LEU A 50 -3.11 7.35 2.50
C LEU A 50 -2.58 6.01 2.01
N SER A 51 -3.26 4.92 2.36
CA SER A 51 -2.92 3.57 1.91
C SER A 51 -2.86 3.48 0.38
N ASN A 52 -3.85 4.06 -0.31
CA ASN A 52 -3.89 4.09 -1.77
C ASN A 52 -2.79 4.98 -2.37
N ALA A 53 -2.53 6.15 -1.79
CA ALA A 53 -1.51 7.09 -2.24
C ALA A 53 -0.09 6.51 -2.12
N HIS A 54 0.15 5.64 -1.13
CA HIS A 54 1.41 4.89 -0.98
C HIS A 54 1.44 3.59 -1.77
N GLY A 55 0.63 3.49 -2.83
CA GLY A 55 0.62 2.34 -3.73
C GLY A 55 -0.15 1.17 -3.15
N GLY A 56 -1.36 1.43 -2.65
CA GLY A 56 -2.34 0.50 -2.08
C GLY A 56 -2.02 -0.96 -2.38
N GLY A 57 -1.72 -1.70 -1.32
CA GLY A 57 -0.84 -2.89 -1.30
C GLY A 57 -1.05 -3.96 -2.37
N ASP A 58 -2.16 -3.98 -3.13
CA ASP A 58 -2.41 -4.94 -4.20
C ASP A 58 -1.79 -4.56 -5.56
N LYS A 59 -1.66 -3.26 -5.87
CA LYS A 59 -1.08 -2.81 -7.15
C LYS A 59 0.44 -2.98 -7.16
N VAL A 60 1.10 -2.62 -6.06
CA VAL A 60 2.54 -2.80 -5.87
C VAL A 60 2.92 -4.28 -5.83
N LYS A 61 2.12 -5.14 -5.18
CA LYS A 61 2.35 -6.60 -5.18
C LYS A 61 2.32 -7.18 -6.59
N LYS A 62 1.36 -6.79 -7.43
CA LYS A 62 1.24 -7.31 -8.80
C LYS A 62 2.39 -6.85 -9.70
N VAL A 63 2.77 -5.57 -9.62
CA VAL A 63 3.90 -5.03 -10.39
C VAL A 63 5.22 -5.67 -9.94
N ASN A 64 5.43 -5.83 -8.63
CA ASN A 64 6.62 -6.49 -8.10
C ASN A 64 6.71 -7.96 -8.52
N LEU A 65 5.60 -8.71 -8.47
CA LEU A 65 5.58 -10.11 -8.89
C LEU A 65 5.86 -10.27 -10.40
N GLN A 66 5.31 -9.39 -11.23
CA GLN A 66 5.60 -9.37 -12.67
C GLN A 66 7.07 -8.98 -12.96
N SER A 67 7.60 -8.00 -12.24
CA SER A 67 9.01 -7.60 -12.34
C SER A 67 9.94 -8.75 -11.96
N LEU A 68 9.66 -9.43 -10.84
CA LEU A 68 10.46 -10.57 -10.36
C LEU A 68 10.39 -11.75 -11.33
N ARG A 69 9.21 -12.05 -11.88
CA ARG A 69 9.03 -13.06 -12.93
C ARG A 69 9.86 -12.75 -14.17
N ARG A 70 9.83 -11.50 -14.65
CA ARG A 70 10.66 -11.08 -15.79
C ARG A 70 12.15 -11.20 -15.51
N GLN A 71 12.60 -10.83 -14.31
CA GLN A 71 14.01 -11.00 -13.91
C GLN A 71 14.41 -12.48 -13.91
N TYR A 72 13.56 -13.37 -13.39
CA TYR A 72 13.79 -14.81 -13.41
C TYR A 72 13.83 -15.37 -14.83
N GLU A 73 12.88 -15.01 -15.69
CA GLU A 73 12.84 -15.42 -17.10
C GLU A 73 14.06 -14.92 -17.88
N LEU A 74 14.52 -13.69 -17.60
CA LEU A 74 15.75 -13.15 -18.17
C LEU A 74 16.94 -14.00 -17.73
N VAL A 75 17.16 -14.21 -16.43
CA VAL A 75 18.27 -15.04 -15.91
C VAL A 75 18.23 -16.46 -16.49
N ALA A 76 17.05 -17.06 -16.62
CA ALA A 76 16.87 -18.35 -17.26
C ALA A 76 17.17 -18.33 -18.78
N CYS A 77 16.93 -17.20 -19.46
CA CYS A 77 17.26 -17.02 -20.88
C CYS A 77 18.77 -16.81 -21.09
N TRP A 78 19.43 -16.05 -20.22
CA TRP A 78 20.89 -15.87 -20.25
C TRP A 78 21.63 -17.19 -19.99
N THR A 79 21.10 -18.06 -19.14
CA THR A 79 21.71 -19.36 -18.82
C THR A 79 21.41 -20.46 -19.86
N LYS A 80 20.35 -20.31 -20.65
CA LYS A 80 20.01 -21.24 -21.76
C LYS A 80 20.59 -20.80 -23.11
N ASN A 81 21.36 -19.72 -23.15
CA ASN A 81 21.97 -19.24 -24.39
C ASN A 81 23.26 -20.05 -24.67
N PRO A 82 23.30 -20.89 -25.72
CA PRO A 82 24.47 -21.72 -26.03
C PRO A 82 25.73 -20.91 -26.37
N LEU A 83 25.60 -19.61 -26.67
CA LEU A 83 26.76 -18.72 -26.85
C LEU A 83 27.44 -18.37 -25.52
N VAL A 84 26.70 -18.36 -24.40
CA VAL A 84 27.25 -18.04 -23.08
C VAL A 84 28.05 -19.23 -22.52
N SER A 85 27.64 -20.47 -22.81
CA SER A 85 28.44 -21.66 -22.49
C SER A 85 29.74 -21.68 -23.30
N ILE A 86 29.69 -21.36 -24.60
CA ILE A 86 30.88 -21.29 -25.45
C ILE A 86 31.87 -20.22 -24.97
N LEU A 87 31.38 -19.06 -24.52
CA LEU A 87 32.22 -17.99 -23.97
C LEU A 87 32.85 -18.34 -22.61
N GLN A 88 32.19 -19.19 -21.80
CA GLN A 88 32.75 -19.67 -20.54
C GLN A 88 33.85 -20.71 -20.79
N ASP A 89 33.67 -21.59 -21.78
CA ASP A 89 34.64 -22.61 -22.18
C ASP A 89 35.91 -21.99 -22.79
N CYS A 90 35.78 -20.93 -23.62
CA CYS A 90 36.92 -20.21 -24.17
C CYS A 90 37.70 -19.36 -23.15
N LYS A 91 37.18 -19.15 -21.94
CA LYS A 91 37.85 -18.39 -20.86
C LYS A 91 38.64 -19.28 -19.90
N LEU A 92 38.45 -20.59 -19.99
CA LEU A 92 39.09 -21.63 -19.16
C LEU A 92 40.25 -22.33 -19.88
N TRP A 93 40.61 -21.86 -21.08
CA TRP A 93 41.80 -22.23 -21.83
C TRP A 93 42.62 -20.96 -22.11
#